data_AF-I4AKE5-F1
#
_entry.id   AF-I4AKE5-F1
#
_cell.length_a   1.000
_cell.length_b   1.000
_cell.length_c   1.000
_cell.angle_alpha   90.00
_cell.angle_beta   90.00
_cell.angle_gamma   90.00
#
_symmetry.space_group_name_H-M   'P 1'
#
loop_
_entity.id
_entity.type
_entity.pdbx_description
1 polymer ?
#
loop_
_entity_poly.entity_id
_entity_poly.type
_entity_poly.pdbx_seq_one_letter_code
_entity_poly.pdbx_strand_id
1 'polypeptide(L)'
;MIKKINIQILFLISFFILESSLKTNIAYSQVFLPVDLIKESDGKLPVHSIFVDKDNHKWIGTEKGVFQIEEVTEEALVNANEFLPKMSILHIKKAVNDKIWFVTYSNEVIILDIQTNEQIKQNFDFLNGKIISNLLFSDNSKTVWVASRGNGLWKKTGANSTKIEVKKNDETINDIVFFNGMLFAATETGLYYTKNISTTDKKHKFKSVSGFTKGSKMIVYKNQLWVLGYDKKDKGTLKTTKDGKKWTIYSLSAPFEYQVPNIMEFDSKGNLWVAADRVAKFEAFATGNNKKWTEFGEKQGFQSNSALSLAIDKNDNIWVGTEGRGLFVRVNYPEKLTEKEENTEQEIESIADLDELKEEKNLSDLLNTEEIETIKGKKLRLKVQFKTAKADILPEYEEELNELVIFMNKNTEIRILIEGHTAPVGNAQKNQELSEQRASEVRNYLIQKGISQNRIRTVGYGGNRPISTNPEQIKENRRVEVIFVD
;
A
#
# COMPACT_ATOMS: atom_id res chain seq x y z
N MET A 1 43.63 -12.18 27.75
CA MET A 1 42.85 -13.09 26.89
C MET A 1 41.34 -12.78 26.89
N ILE A 2 40.75 -12.35 28.01
CA ILE A 2 39.29 -12.12 28.14
C ILE A 2 38.76 -10.91 27.32
N LYS A 3 39.61 -9.96 26.90
CA LYS A 3 39.21 -8.81 26.06
C LYS A 3 39.10 -9.10 24.55
N LYS A 4 39.68 -10.19 24.03
CA LYS A 4 39.61 -10.53 22.58
C LYS A 4 38.34 -11.30 22.20
N ILE A 5 37.79 -12.07 23.13
CA ILE A 5 36.60 -12.92 22.93
C ILE A 5 35.31 -12.07 22.81
N ASN A 6 35.20 -10.96 23.55
CA ASN A 6 34.03 -10.08 23.49
C ASN A 6 33.88 -9.31 22.16
N ILE A 7 34.97 -9.09 21.42
CA ILE A 7 34.91 -8.36 20.15
C ILE A 7 34.46 -9.28 19.01
N GLN A 8 34.92 -10.54 18.99
CA GLN A 8 34.47 -11.53 18.01
C GLN A 8 33.00 -11.89 18.17
N ILE A 9 32.49 -12.01 19.41
CA ILE A 9 31.07 -12.32 19.67
C ILE A 9 30.16 -11.14 19.27
N LEU A 10 30.57 -9.89 19.51
CA LEU A 10 29.80 -8.72 19.06
C LEU A 10 29.74 -8.63 17.53
N PHE A 11 30.86 -8.95 16.85
CA PHE A 11 30.96 -8.97 15.39
C PHE A 11 30.10 -10.08 14.76
N LEU A 12 30.07 -11.26 15.38
CA LEU A 12 29.28 -12.41 14.92
C LEU A 12 27.76 -12.18 15.05
N ILE A 13 27.33 -11.54 16.14
CA ILE A 13 25.92 -11.17 16.34
C ILE A 13 25.51 -10.11 15.33
N SER A 14 26.36 -9.10 15.08
CA SER A 14 26.06 -8.07 14.08
C SER A 14 26.08 -8.64 12.65
N PHE A 15 26.96 -9.59 12.33
CA PHE A 15 26.99 -10.25 11.02
C PHE A 15 25.75 -11.10 10.73
N PHE A 16 25.29 -11.93 11.68
CA PHE A 16 24.09 -12.76 11.50
C PHE A 16 22.80 -11.91 11.44
N ILE A 17 22.74 -10.83 12.20
CA ILE A 17 21.64 -9.85 12.11
C ILE A 17 21.65 -9.22 10.72
N LEU A 18 22.81 -8.82 10.21
CA LEU A 18 22.95 -8.18 8.90
C LEU A 18 22.62 -9.13 7.73
N GLU A 19 23.10 -10.38 7.74
CA GLU A 19 22.84 -11.34 6.65
C GLU A 19 21.36 -11.77 6.61
N SER A 20 20.75 -11.94 7.79
CA SER A 20 19.32 -12.25 7.91
C SER A 20 18.46 -11.04 7.54
N SER A 21 18.85 -9.82 7.93
CA SER A 21 18.17 -8.58 7.54
C SER A 21 18.32 -8.30 6.05
N LEU A 22 19.47 -8.59 5.44
CA LEU A 22 19.70 -8.46 3.99
C LEU A 22 18.79 -9.37 3.18
N LYS A 23 18.75 -10.67 3.49
CA LYS A 23 17.87 -11.64 2.80
C LYS A 23 16.39 -11.35 3.06
N THR A 24 16.03 -10.89 4.25
CA THR A 24 14.64 -10.50 4.55
C THR A 24 14.26 -9.16 3.92
N ASN A 25 15.13 -8.14 3.91
CA ASN A 25 14.87 -6.82 3.30
C ASN A 25 14.74 -6.90 1.79
N ILE A 26 15.55 -7.75 1.12
CA ILE A 26 15.38 -8.02 -0.31
C ILE A 26 14.00 -8.65 -0.58
N ALA A 27 13.54 -9.58 0.27
CA ALA A 27 12.21 -10.17 0.16
C ALA A 27 11.08 -9.18 0.51
N TYR A 28 11.27 -8.30 1.50
CA TYR A 28 10.31 -7.26 1.89
C TYR A 28 10.17 -6.15 0.84
N SER A 29 11.26 -5.83 0.12
CA SER A 29 11.28 -4.79 -0.92
C SER A 29 10.35 -5.04 -2.11
N GLN A 30 9.80 -6.26 -2.26
CA GLN A 30 8.95 -6.62 -3.40
C GLN A 30 7.52 -7.00 -3.03
N VAL A 31 7.13 -6.91 -1.75
CA VAL A 31 5.79 -7.31 -1.31
C VAL A 31 4.96 -6.13 -0.83
N PHE A 32 3.65 -6.25 -0.98
CA PHE A 32 2.66 -5.41 -0.34
C PHE A 32 2.35 -5.97 1.05
N LEU A 33 2.32 -5.10 2.05
CA LEU A 33 1.98 -5.41 3.43
C LEU A 33 0.68 -4.68 3.81
N PRO A 34 -0.24 -5.34 4.54
CA PRO A 34 -1.45 -4.69 5.03
C PRO A 34 -1.10 -3.63 6.09
N VAL A 35 -1.89 -2.56 6.12
CA VAL A 35 -1.74 -1.42 7.03
C VAL A 35 -3.04 -1.23 7.80
N ASP A 36 -2.95 -1.35 9.12
CA ASP A 36 -4.09 -1.15 10.02
C ASP A 36 -4.28 0.34 10.34
N LEU A 37 -5.40 0.90 9.87
CA LEU A 37 -5.78 2.30 10.17
C LEU A 37 -6.44 2.45 11.53
N ILE A 38 -7.07 1.39 12.05
CA ILE A 38 -7.81 1.41 13.32
C ILE A 38 -7.42 0.17 14.11
N LYS A 39 -7.12 0.34 15.41
CA LYS A 39 -6.69 -0.72 16.34
C LYS A 39 -7.66 -1.90 16.47
N GLU A 40 -8.93 -1.73 16.10
CA GLU A 40 -9.99 -2.74 16.19
C GLU A 40 -10.63 -3.08 14.82
N SER A 41 -10.06 -2.60 13.71
CA SER A 41 -10.54 -2.99 12.38
C SER A 41 -10.07 -4.41 12.07
N ASP A 42 -10.95 -5.24 11.52
CA ASP A 42 -10.62 -6.55 10.94
C ASP A 42 -9.83 -6.44 9.61
N GLY A 43 -9.13 -5.32 9.40
CA GLY A 43 -8.46 -5.01 8.14
C GLY A 43 -9.40 -4.80 6.94
N LYS A 44 -10.72 -4.64 7.11
CA LYS A 44 -11.67 -4.56 5.98
C LYS A 44 -12.23 -3.17 5.68
N LEU A 45 -11.72 -2.11 6.31
CA LEU A 45 -12.22 -0.76 6.08
C LEU A 45 -11.95 -0.32 4.62
N PRO A 46 -12.97 0.03 3.82
CA PRO A 46 -12.74 0.47 2.44
C PRO A 46 -11.95 1.77 2.40
N VAL A 47 -10.95 1.84 1.50
CA VAL A 47 -10.07 3.00 1.31
C VAL A 47 -10.25 3.57 -0.10
N HIS A 48 -11.08 4.59 -0.22
CA HIS A 48 -11.50 5.15 -1.51
C HIS A 48 -10.51 6.14 -2.11
N SER A 49 -9.67 6.77 -1.28
CA SER A 49 -8.74 7.78 -1.75
C SER A 49 -7.51 7.85 -0.87
N ILE A 50 -6.36 8.05 -1.50
CA ILE A 50 -5.09 8.32 -0.84
C ILE A 50 -4.52 9.57 -1.50
N PHE A 51 -4.10 10.53 -0.69
CA PHE A 51 -3.44 11.74 -1.15
C PHE A 51 -2.16 11.97 -0.36
N VAL A 52 -1.06 12.20 -1.06
CA VAL A 52 0.24 12.53 -0.45
C VAL A 52 0.43 14.05 -0.54
N ASP A 53 0.61 14.70 0.59
CA ASP A 53 0.81 16.15 0.63
C ASP A 53 2.28 16.57 0.43
N LYS A 54 2.51 17.89 0.48
CA LYS A 54 3.84 18.47 0.29
C LYS A 54 4.82 18.16 1.42
N ASP A 55 4.37 17.65 2.56
CA ASP A 55 5.18 17.30 3.71
C ASP A 55 5.31 15.77 3.85
N ASN A 56 4.84 15.03 2.85
CA ASN A 56 4.83 13.57 2.77
C ASN A 56 3.85 12.88 3.73
N HIS A 57 2.86 13.59 4.26
CA HIS A 57 1.77 12.95 4.97
C HIS A 57 0.82 12.27 3.98
N LYS A 58 0.35 11.08 4.33
CA LYS A 58 -0.63 10.33 3.55
C LYS A 58 -2.00 10.55 4.18
N TRP A 59 -2.88 11.21 3.45
CA TRP A 59 -4.28 11.42 3.82
C TRP A 59 -5.11 10.29 3.23
N ILE A 60 -5.69 9.47 4.10
CA ILE A 60 -6.41 8.24 3.76
C ILE A 60 -7.91 8.48 3.96
N GLY A 61 -8.65 8.54 2.85
CA GLY A 61 -10.10 8.71 2.85
C GLY A 61 -10.79 7.35 2.89
N THR A 62 -11.63 7.16 3.90
CA THR A 62 -12.34 5.90 4.17
C THR A 62 -13.84 6.15 4.36
N GLU A 63 -14.61 5.07 4.49
CA GLU A 63 -16.04 5.19 4.88
C GLU A 63 -16.25 5.70 6.31
N LYS A 64 -15.23 5.61 7.18
CA LYS A 64 -15.31 5.99 8.60
C LYS A 64 -14.68 7.35 8.91
N GLY A 65 -14.03 7.98 7.94
CA GLY A 65 -13.36 9.26 8.13
C GLY A 65 -12.09 9.41 7.32
N VAL A 66 -11.32 10.44 7.68
CA VAL A 66 -9.97 10.68 7.17
C VAL A 66 -8.95 10.26 8.24
N PHE A 67 -7.97 9.47 7.83
CA PHE A 67 -6.77 9.19 8.63
C PHE A 67 -5.57 9.89 7.99
N GLN A 68 -4.65 10.37 8.82
CA GLN A 68 -3.38 10.91 8.38
C GLN A 68 -2.26 9.99 8.87
N ILE A 69 -1.41 9.55 7.95
CA ILE A 69 -0.20 8.77 8.25
C ILE A 69 1.01 9.66 7.97
N GLU A 70 1.79 9.94 9.01
CA GLU A 70 2.99 10.77 8.92
C GLU A 70 4.18 9.96 8.43
N GLU A 71 4.38 8.78 9.02
CA GLU A 71 5.53 7.91 8.73
C GLU A 71 5.11 6.46 8.57
N VAL A 72 5.95 5.71 7.87
CA VAL A 72 5.84 4.26 7.71
C VAL A 72 7.21 3.65 7.98
N THR A 73 7.24 2.65 8.84
CA THR A 73 8.45 1.85 9.13
C THR A 73 8.72 0.86 8.00
N GLU A 74 9.89 0.22 8.03
CA GLU A 74 10.26 -0.82 7.07
C GLU A 74 9.30 -2.02 7.11
N GLU A 75 8.77 -2.34 8.29
CA GLU A 75 7.78 -3.40 8.54
C GLU A 75 6.34 -2.97 8.23
N ALA A 76 6.14 -1.84 7.54
CA ALA A 76 4.83 -1.26 7.22
C ALA A 76 3.98 -0.86 8.44
N LEU A 77 4.60 -0.70 9.61
CA LEU A 77 3.92 -0.12 10.77
C LEU A 77 3.75 1.38 10.57
N VAL A 78 2.54 1.86 10.88
CA VAL A 78 2.17 3.28 10.76
C VAL A 78 1.57 3.78 12.06
N ASN A 79 1.73 5.08 12.32
CA ASN A 79 0.88 5.80 13.25
C ASN A 79 -0.17 6.57 12.45
N ALA A 80 -1.42 6.12 12.51
CA ALA A 80 -2.54 6.72 11.80
C ALA A 80 -3.36 7.59 12.76
N ASN A 81 -3.33 8.91 12.55
CA ASN A 81 -4.10 9.89 13.33
C ASN A 81 -5.47 10.11 12.67
N GLU A 82 -6.56 9.97 13.42
CA GLU A 82 -7.90 10.27 12.91
C GLU A 82 -8.12 11.79 12.86
N PHE A 83 -8.53 12.31 11.71
CA PHE A 83 -8.63 13.75 11.46
C PHE A 83 -10.08 14.24 11.30
N LEU A 84 -10.87 13.57 10.46
CA LEU A 84 -12.29 13.87 10.26
C LEU A 84 -13.13 12.62 10.55
N PRO A 85 -13.42 12.33 11.82
CA PRO A 85 -14.19 11.15 12.20
C PRO A 85 -15.63 11.21 11.65
N LYS A 86 -16.21 10.04 11.35
CA LYS A 86 -17.65 9.86 11.04
C LYS A 86 -18.12 10.51 9.73
N MET A 87 -17.23 10.64 8.75
CA MET A 87 -17.57 11.10 7.40
C MET A 87 -17.07 10.10 6.35
N SER A 88 -17.95 9.68 5.44
CA SER A 88 -17.56 8.79 4.36
C SER A 88 -16.93 9.60 3.21
N ILE A 89 -15.62 9.41 3.03
CA ILE A 89 -14.78 10.17 2.10
C ILE A 89 -14.59 9.36 0.83
N LEU A 90 -14.94 9.97 -0.30
CA LEU A 90 -14.80 9.36 -1.61
C LEU A 90 -13.50 9.81 -2.30
N HIS A 91 -13.18 11.10 -2.24
CA HIS A 91 -11.99 11.65 -2.90
C HIS A 91 -11.27 12.65 -2.01
N ILE A 92 -9.94 12.62 -2.05
CA ILE A 92 -9.07 13.64 -1.48
C ILE A 92 -8.28 14.25 -2.63
N LYS A 93 -8.33 15.56 -2.75
CA LYS A 93 -7.69 16.30 -3.85
C LYS A 93 -6.91 17.49 -3.33
N LYS A 94 -5.70 17.67 -3.85
CA LYS A 94 -4.98 18.94 -3.71
C LYS A 94 -5.71 20.02 -4.50
N ALA A 95 -5.97 21.15 -3.84
CA ALA A 95 -6.34 22.40 -4.48
C ALA A 95 -5.16 23.38 -4.48
N VAL A 96 -5.37 24.52 -5.13
CA VAL A 96 -4.37 25.60 -5.18
C VAL A 96 -4.14 26.18 -3.77
N ASN A 97 -2.93 26.68 -3.52
CA ASN A 97 -2.48 27.24 -2.22
C ASN A 97 -2.45 26.22 -1.07
N ASP A 98 -2.03 24.99 -1.36
CA ASP A 98 -1.88 23.90 -0.36
C ASP A 98 -3.15 23.57 0.44
N LYS A 99 -4.33 23.87 -0.12
CA LYS A 99 -5.60 23.41 0.44
C LYS A 99 -5.87 21.95 0.05
N ILE A 100 -6.44 21.18 0.98
CA ILE A 100 -6.90 19.81 0.73
C ILE A 100 -8.41 19.80 0.68
N TRP A 101 -8.95 19.21 -0.39
CA TRP A 101 -10.39 19.06 -0.58
C TRP A 101 -10.79 17.62 -0.31
N PHE A 102 -11.60 17.43 0.72
CA PHE A 102 -12.22 16.16 1.08
C PHE A 102 -13.63 16.13 0.51
N VAL A 103 -13.86 15.26 -0.47
CA VAL A 103 -15.15 15.06 -1.11
C VAL A 103 -15.83 13.86 -0.48
N THR A 104 -17.02 14.07 0.09
CA THR A 104 -17.80 13.02 0.72
C THR A 104 -18.68 12.28 -0.29
N TYR A 105 -19.21 11.13 0.09
CA TYR A 105 -20.23 10.41 -0.68
C TYR A 105 -21.54 11.20 -0.89
N SER A 106 -21.86 12.13 0.03
CA SER A 106 -23.01 13.04 -0.09
C SER A 106 -22.73 14.25 -0.99
N ASN A 107 -21.54 14.32 -1.63
CA ASN A 107 -21.03 15.46 -2.40
C ASN A 107 -20.83 16.75 -1.59
N GLU A 108 -20.77 16.64 -0.26
CA GLU A 108 -20.25 17.72 0.56
C GLU A 108 -18.73 17.79 0.36
N VAL A 109 -18.20 18.99 0.17
CA VAL A 109 -16.77 19.19 0.03
C VAL A 109 -16.25 20.02 1.19
N ILE A 110 -15.38 19.41 1.99
CA ILE A 110 -14.66 20.09 3.07
C ILE A 110 -13.31 20.51 2.55
N ILE A 111 -13.00 21.80 2.68
CA ILE A 111 -11.75 22.40 2.26
C ILE A 111 -10.95 22.70 3.53
N LEU A 112 -9.81 22.04 3.68
CA LEU A 112 -8.85 22.30 4.75
C LEU A 112 -7.73 23.18 4.22
N ASP A 113 -7.44 24.27 4.92
CA ASP A 113 -6.19 24.98 4.80
C ASP A 113 -5.16 24.35 5.74
N ILE A 114 -4.09 23.75 5.19
CA ILE A 114 -3.10 23.03 6.00
C ILE A 114 -2.32 23.99 6.91
N GLN A 115 -2.17 25.27 6.52
CA GLN A 115 -1.36 26.23 7.28
C GLN A 115 -2.11 26.78 8.49
N THR A 116 -3.40 27.08 8.31
CA THR A 116 -4.22 27.70 9.37
C THR A 116 -5.09 26.69 10.11
N ASN A 117 -5.19 25.45 9.61
CA ASN A 117 -6.13 24.43 10.05
C ASN A 117 -7.61 24.86 9.92
N GLU A 118 -7.89 25.91 9.13
CA GLU A 118 -9.26 26.38 8.90
C GLU A 118 -10.00 25.43 7.93
N GLN A 119 -11.27 25.18 8.24
CA GLN A 119 -12.14 24.34 7.44
C GLN A 119 -13.29 25.15 6.86
N ILE A 120 -13.53 25.00 5.56
CA ILE A 120 -14.62 25.65 4.83
C ILE A 120 -15.43 24.58 4.11
N LYS A 121 -16.75 24.67 4.18
CA LYS A 121 -17.64 23.79 3.42
C LYS A 121 -18.01 24.43 2.08
N GLN A 122 -17.92 23.65 1.02
CA GLN A 122 -18.32 24.02 -0.33
C GLN A 122 -19.38 23.06 -0.84
N ASN A 123 -20.54 23.61 -1.23
CA ASN A 123 -21.64 22.81 -1.78
C ASN A 123 -21.62 22.81 -3.32
N PHE A 124 -22.04 21.68 -3.88
CA PHE A 124 -22.20 21.34 -5.28
C PHE A 124 -23.64 20.89 -5.61
N ASP A 125 -24.66 21.53 -5.03
CA ASP A 125 -26.09 21.19 -5.17
C ASP A 125 -26.55 20.96 -6.63
N PHE A 126 -25.96 21.68 -7.59
CA PHE A 126 -26.26 21.51 -9.02
C PHE A 126 -25.96 20.10 -9.56
N LEU A 127 -25.22 19.28 -8.81
CA LEU A 127 -25.00 17.87 -9.13
C LEU A 127 -26.24 17.01 -8.84
N ASN A 128 -27.24 17.50 -8.11
CA ASN A 128 -28.46 16.76 -7.76
C ASN A 128 -28.17 15.38 -7.16
N GLY A 129 -27.23 15.32 -6.22
CA GLY A 129 -26.80 14.08 -5.56
C GLY A 129 -25.93 13.15 -6.41
N LYS A 130 -25.56 13.52 -7.65
CA LYS A 130 -24.63 12.70 -8.46
C LYS A 130 -23.20 12.80 -7.95
N ILE A 131 -22.57 11.64 -7.89
CA ILE A 131 -21.22 11.45 -7.36
C ILE A 131 -20.20 12.25 -8.19
N ILE A 132 -19.40 13.08 -7.52
CA ILE A 132 -18.21 13.71 -8.09
C ILE A 132 -17.19 12.61 -8.38
N SER A 133 -16.74 12.47 -9.63
CA SER A 133 -15.71 11.51 -10.04
C SER A 133 -14.32 12.13 -10.12
N ASN A 134 -14.22 13.41 -10.47
CA ASN A 134 -12.98 14.16 -10.39
C ASN A 134 -13.22 15.67 -10.26
N LEU A 135 -12.26 16.35 -9.65
CA LEU A 135 -12.16 17.80 -9.54
C LEU A 135 -10.84 18.25 -10.17
N LEU A 136 -10.91 19.24 -11.05
CA LEU A 136 -9.74 19.81 -11.72
C LEU A 136 -9.75 21.34 -11.57
N PHE A 137 -8.75 21.87 -10.88
CA PHE A 137 -8.64 23.30 -10.61
C PHE A 137 -7.93 24.02 -11.75
N SER A 138 -8.41 25.21 -12.11
CA SER A 138 -7.67 26.09 -13.01
C SER A 138 -6.49 26.72 -12.28
N ASP A 139 -5.43 27.07 -13.02
CA ASP A 139 -4.19 27.65 -12.48
C ASP A 139 -4.40 28.91 -11.60
N ASN A 140 -5.45 29.70 -11.87
CA ASN A 140 -5.77 30.90 -11.09
C ASN A 140 -6.61 30.62 -9.82
N SER A 141 -6.86 29.36 -9.48
CA SER A 141 -7.64 28.87 -8.32
C SER A 141 -9.12 29.26 -8.23
N LYS A 142 -9.64 30.10 -9.14
CA LYS A 142 -11.02 30.61 -9.06
C LYS A 142 -12.05 29.70 -9.71
N THR A 143 -11.61 28.82 -10.59
CA THR A 143 -12.48 27.89 -11.33
C THR A 143 -12.15 26.45 -10.96
N VAL A 144 -13.19 25.67 -10.67
CA VAL A 144 -13.10 24.22 -10.54
C VAL A 144 -13.98 23.56 -11.60
N TRP A 145 -13.38 22.63 -12.33
CA TRP A 145 -14.08 21.71 -13.23
C TRP A 145 -14.47 20.47 -12.44
N VAL A 146 -15.72 20.07 -12.58
CA VAL A 146 -16.35 19.02 -11.79
C VAL A 146 -16.87 17.96 -12.74
N ALA A 147 -16.20 16.82 -12.76
CA ALA A 147 -16.68 15.62 -13.44
C ALA A 147 -17.60 14.84 -12.49
N SER A 148 -18.67 14.27 -13.03
CA SER A 148 -19.63 13.50 -12.24
C SER A 148 -20.07 12.21 -12.92
N ARG A 149 -20.50 11.24 -12.10
CA ARG A 149 -21.17 10.02 -12.55
C ARG A 149 -22.66 10.29 -12.77
N GLY A 150 -23.04 10.55 -14.02
CA GLY A 150 -24.44 10.68 -14.44
C GLY A 150 -25.04 12.09 -14.42
N ASN A 151 -24.23 13.16 -14.35
CA ASN A 151 -24.66 14.55 -14.57
C ASN A 151 -23.62 15.36 -15.36
N GLY A 152 -22.77 14.69 -16.13
CA GLY A 152 -21.83 15.34 -17.05
C GLY A 152 -20.72 16.14 -16.37
N LEU A 153 -20.22 17.10 -17.13
CA LEU A 153 -19.13 17.99 -16.76
C LEU A 153 -19.70 19.37 -16.38
N TRP A 154 -19.21 19.92 -15.28
CA TRP A 154 -19.56 21.25 -14.81
C TRP A 154 -18.32 22.10 -14.61
N LYS A 155 -18.53 23.41 -14.64
CA LYS A 155 -17.55 24.42 -14.32
C LYS A 155 -18.14 25.35 -13.29
N LYS A 156 -17.48 25.52 -12.16
CA LYS A 156 -17.88 26.40 -11.08
C LYS A 156 -16.85 27.50 -10.89
N THR A 157 -17.28 28.75 -10.92
CA THR A 157 -16.45 29.95 -10.68
C THR A 157 -17.14 30.81 -9.62
N GLY A 158 -16.63 30.78 -8.39
CA GLY A 158 -17.33 31.36 -7.23
C GLY A 158 -18.73 30.76 -7.06
N ALA A 159 -19.77 31.60 -6.99
CA ALA A 159 -21.16 31.15 -6.88
C ALA A 159 -21.72 30.57 -8.20
N ASN A 160 -21.16 30.96 -9.35
CA ASN A 160 -21.71 30.58 -10.65
C ASN A 160 -21.29 29.16 -11.04
N SER A 161 -22.25 28.33 -11.46
CA SER A 161 -22.03 27.00 -12.04
C SER A 161 -22.60 26.92 -13.44
N THR A 162 -21.86 26.34 -14.38
CA THR A 162 -22.27 26.15 -15.77
C THR A 162 -22.04 24.71 -16.19
N LYS A 163 -23.08 24.07 -16.71
CA LYS A 163 -22.99 22.72 -17.28
C LYS A 163 -22.35 22.77 -18.65
N ILE A 164 -21.45 21.84 -18.92
CA ILE A 164 -20.69 21.72 -20.16
C ILE A 164 -21.03 20.39 -20.80
N GLU A 165 -21.64 20.45 -21.98
CA GLU A 165 -21.97 19.26 -22.75
C GLU A 165 -20.71 18.67 -23.41
N VAL A 166 -20.42 17.40 -23.13
CA VAL A 166 -19.29 16.66 -23.73
C VAL A 166 -19.77 15.91 -24.97
N LYS A 167 -20.67 14.95 -24.79
CA LYS A 167 -21.33 14.22 -25.90
C LYS A 167 -22.83 14.11 -25.64
N LYS A 168 -23.21 13.84 -24.39
CA LYS A 168 -24.59 13.93 -23.90
C LYS A 168 -24.60 14.68 -22.57
N ASN A 169 -25.71 15.34 -22.24
CA ASN A 169 -25.82 16.17 -21.04
C ASN A 169 -25.57 15.41 -19.72
N ASP A 170 -26.08 14.18 -19.58
CA ASP A 170 -26.03 13.42 -18.32
C ASP A 170 -25.09 12.21 -18.39
N GLU A 171 -24.07 12.29 -19.23
CA GLU A 171 -23.09 11.22 -19.35
C GLU A 171 -22.21 11.09 -18.09
N THR A 172 -21.80 9.87 -17.77
CA THR A 172 -20.77 9.61 -16.76
C THR A 172 -19.41 10.04 -17.29
N ILE A 173 -18.82 11.03 -16.63
CA ILE A 173 -17.45 11.46 -16.86
C ILE A 173 -16.58 10.78 -15.81
N ASN A 174 -15.66 9.91 -16.22
CA ASN A 174 -14.79 9.16 -15.32
C ASN A 174 -13.60 10.01 -14.85
N ASP A 175 -13.03 10.79 -15.76
CA ASP A 175 -11.84 11.59 -15.46
C ASP A 175 -11.74 12.81 -16.39
N ILE A 176 -11.06 13.86 -15.94
CA ILE A 176 -10.79 15.09 -16.70
C ILE A 176 -9.36 15.58 -16.46
N VAL A 177 -8.68 16.02 -17.52
CA VAL A 177 -7.29 16.47 -17.46
C VAL A 177 -7.04 17.60 -18.46
N PHE A 178 -6.30 18.63 -18.03
CA PHE A 178 -5.74 19.63 -18.95
C PHE A 178 -4.42 19.14 -19.53
N PHE A 179 -4.29 19.17 -20.85
CA PHE A 179 -3.05 18.80 -21.55
C PHE A 179 -2.89 19.59 -22.85
N ASN A 180 -1.76 20.28 -23.02
CA ASN A 180 -1.44 21.07 -24.21
C ASN A 180 -2.57 22.03 -24.66
N GLY A 181 -3.16 22.77 -23.69
CA GLY A 181 -4.25 23.72 -23.96
C GLY A 181 -5.60 23.09 -24.31
N MET A 182 -5.77 21.79 -24.05
CA MET A 182 -7.02 21.04 -24.27
C MET A 182 -7.56 20.48 -22.95
N LEU A 183 -8.88 20.43 -22.77
CA LEU A 183 -9.45 19.43 -21.84
C LEU A 183 -9.47 18.11 -22.57
N PHE A 184 -9.16 17.07 -21.83
CA PHE A 184 -9.64 15.74 -22.10
C PHE A 184 -10.70 15.36 -21.08
N ALA A 185 -11.72 14.64 -21.52
CA ALA A 185 -12.77 14.04 -20.71
C ALA A 185 -12.88 12.56 -21.09
N ALA A 186 -12.57 11.69 -20.13
CA ALA A 186 -12.74 10.25 -20.23
C ALA A 186 -14.17 9.89 -19.80
N THR A 187 -14.89 9.10 -20.60
CA THR A 187 -16.30 8.79 -20.38
C THR A 187 -16.61 7.33 -20.66
N GLU A 188 -17.80 6.87 -20.24
CA GLU A 188 -18.32 5.53 -20.55
C GLU A 188 -18.56 5.29 -22.05
N THR A 189 -18.50 6.34 -22.89
CA THR A 189 -18.73 6.20 -24.33
C THR A 189 -17.59 6.72 -25.22
N GLY A 190 -16.44 6.98 -24.61
CA GLY A 190 -15.19 7.25 -25.32
C GLY A 190 -14.24 8.17 -24.56
N LEU A 191 -13.26 8.68 -25.30
CA LEU A 191 -12.39 9.76 -24.87
C LEU A 191 -12.70 10.99 -25.73
N TYR A 192 -12.93 12.13 -25.09
CA TYR A 192 -13.31 13.37 -25.75
C TYR A 192 -12.33 14.47 -25.40
N TYR A 193 -12.14 15.43 -26.31
CA TYR A 193 -11.33 16.60 -26.03
C TYR A 193 -11.92 17.87 -26.65
N THR A 194 -11.61 19.01 -26.07
CA THR A 194 -11.95 20.31 -26.65
C THR A 194 -10.77 21.26 -26.55
N LYS A 195 -10.65 22.16 -27.53
CA LYS A 195 -9.64 23.22 -27.58
C LYS A 195 -10.26 24.51 -27.09
N ASN A 196 -9.40 25.47 -26.71
CA ASN A 196 -9.83 26.82 -26.34
C ASN A 196 -10.83 26.80 -25.18
N ILE A 197 -10.45 26.12 -24.09
CA ILE A 197 -11.19 26.28 -22.84
C ILE A 197 -10.92 27.67 -22.32
N SER A 198 -11.81 28.57 -22.69
CA SER A 198 -11.95 29.83 -21.99
C SER A 198 -12.59 29.57 -20.63
N THR A 199 -12.04 30.21 -19.59
CA THR A 199 -12.68 30.28 -18.28
C THR A 199 -13.96 31.13 -18.29
N THR A 200 -14.32 31.76 -19.41
CA THR A 200 -15.54 32.59 -19.55
C THR A 200 -16.56 32.07 -20.58
N ASP A 201 -16.16 31.27 -21.56
CA ASP A 201 -17.09 30.79 -22.60
C ASP A 201 -18.06 29.71 -22.12
N LYS A 202 -19.26 29.72 -22.70
CA LYS A 202 -20.38 28.80 -22.38
C LYS A 202 -20.54 27.64 -23.36
N LYS A 203 -19.83 27.64 -24.49
CA LYS A 203 -19.95 26.59 -25.52
C LYS A 203 -18.57 26.04 -25.89
N HIS A 204 -18.31 24.79 -25.49
CA HIS A 204 -17.15 24.04 -25.90
C HIS A 204 -17.60 22.89 -26.79
N LYS A 205 -17.05 22.79 -28.00
CA LYS A 205 -17.33 21.65 -28.90
C LYS A 205 -16.31 20.57 -28.64
N PHE A 206 -16.73 19.46 -28.03
CA PHE A 206 -15.88 18.29 -27.84
C PHE A 206 -15.78 17.45 -29.11
N LYS A 207 -14.61 16.88 -29.34
CA LYS A 207 -14.28 15.95 -30.43
C LYS A 207 -13.89 14.62 -29.82
N SER A 208 -14.32 13.51 -30.43
CA SER A 208 -13.89 12.18 -30.00
C SER A 208 -12.43 11.91 -30.40
N VAL A 209 -11.72 11.17 -29.55
CA VAL A 209 -10.44 10.55 -29.85
C VAL A 209 -10.69 9.16 -30.40
N SER A 210 -10.18 8.87 -31.59
CA SER A 210 -10.39 7.59 -32.25
C SER A 210 -9.78 6.42 -31.47
N GLY A 211 -10.48 5.28 -31.47
CA GLY A 211 -9.95 4.03 -30.93
C GLY A 211 -10.19 3.81 -29.44
N PHE A 212 -10.92 4.69 -28.76
CA PHE A 212 -11.46 4.46 -27.42
C PHE A 212 -12.97 4.18 -27.51
N THR A 213 -13.42 3.06 -26.96
CA THR A 213 -14.84 2.80 -26.69
C THR A 213 -15.25 3.37 -25.35
N LYS A 214 -14.32 3.37 -24.38
CA LYS A 214 -14.44 3.99 -23.06
C LYS A 214 -13.09 4.56 -22.61
N GLY A 215 -13.12 5.72 -21.95
CA GLY A 215 -11.99 6.26 -21.20
C GLY A 215 -12.22 6.09 -19.70
N SER A 216 -11.19 5.72 -18.95
CA SER A 216 -11.29 5.46 -17.51
C SER A 216 -10.51 6.46 -16.68
N LYS A 217 -9.19 6.54 -16.89
CA LYS A 217 -8.27 7.33 -16.06
C LYS A 217 -7.23 8.00 -16.92
N MET A 218 -6.81 9.20 -16.54
CA MET A 218 -5.83 10.00 -17.26
C MET A 218 -4.81 10.62 -16.30
N ILE A 219 -3.56 10.70 -16.73
CA ILE A 219 -2.48 11.38 -16.00
C ILE A 219 -1.53 12.03 -16.99
N VAL A 220 -1.03 13.22 -16.66
CA VAL A 220 0.05 13.87 -17.41
C VAL A 220 1.35 13.67 -16.66
N TYR A 221 2.34 13.09 -17.33
CA TYR A 221 3.67 12.86 -16.76
C TYR A 221 4.74 13.10 -17.82
N LYS A 222 5.78 13.86 -17.48
CA LYS A 222 6.88 14.26 -18.40
C LYS A 222 6.36 14.74 -19.77
N ASN A 223 5.40 15.66 -19.74
CA ASN A 223 4.74 16.26 -20.92
C ASN A 223 4.09 15.22 -21.86
N GLN A 224 3.61 14.11 -21.31
CA GLN A 224 2.86 13.07 -22.02
C GLN A 224 1.55 12.80 -21.30
N LEU A 225 0.46 12.76 -22.06
CA LEU A 225 -0.83 12.33 -21.57
C LEU A 225 -0.91 10.80 -21.70
N TRP A 226 -1.11 10.14 -20.56
CA TRP A 226 -1.36 8.71 -20.46
C TRP A 226 -2.83 8.48 -20.16
N VAL A 227 -3.43 7.50 -20.82
CA VAL A 227 -4.86 7.21 -20.73
C VAL A 227 -5.10 5.71 -20.63
N LEU A 228 -5.77 5.29 -19.56
CA LEU A 228 -6.37 3.98 -19.42
C LEU A 228 -7.80 3.99 -19.97
N GLY A 229 -8.19 2.92 -20.64
CA GLY A 229 -9.54 2.77 -21.18
C GLY A 229 -9.72 1.45 -21.92
N TYR A 230 -10.65 1.45 -22.86
CA TYR A 230 -11.03 0.28 -23.65
C TYR A 230 -10.86 0.56 -25.14
N ASP A 231 -10.36 -0.42 -25.88
CA ASP A 231 -10.19 -0.35 -27.32
C ASP A 231 -11.46 -0.75 -28.09
N LYS A 232 -11.40 -0.75 -29.42
CA LYS A 232 -12.56 -1.10 -30.27
C LYS A 232 -13.04 -2.55 -30.12
N LYS A 233 -12.24 -3.43 -29.53
CA LYS A 233 -12.59 -4.82 -29.23
C LYS A 233 -13.04 -4.98 -27.77
N ASP A 234 -13.26 -3.86 -27.08
CA ASP A 234 -13.61 -3.79 -25.67
C ASP A 234 -12.55 -4.43 -24.75
N LYS A 235 -11.28 -4.42 -25.19
CA LYS A 235 -10.15 -4.85 -24.37
C LYS A 235 -9.48 -3.67 -23.69
N GLY A 236 -9.02 -3.88 -22.46
CA GLY A 236 -8.25 -2.89 -21.71
C GLY A 236 -7.01 -2.43 -22.48
N THR A 237 -6.81 -1.11 -22.56
CA THR A 237 -5.68 -0.50 -23.26
C THR A 237 -5.09 0.67 -22.47
N LEU A 238 -3.76 0.79 -22.54
CA LEU A 238 -3.03 1.98 -22.12
C LEU A 238 -2.55 2.69 -23.37
N LYS A 239 -2.86 3.98 -23.52
CA LYS A 239 -2.34 4.79 -24.62
C LYS A 239 -1.67 6.04 -24.10
N THR A 240 -0.66 6.49 -24.83
CA THR A 240 0.06 7.73 -24.51
C THR A 240 0.26 8.60 -25.74
N THR A 241 0.34 9.92 -25.51
CA THR A 241 0.55 10.92 -26.55
C THR A 241 1.34 12.13 -26.02
N LYS A 242 2.21 12.68 -26.87
CA LYS A 242 2.92 13.95 -26.63
C LYS A 242 2.17 15.18 -27.16
N ASP A 243 1.22 14.98 -28.07
CA ASP A 243 0.58 16.06 -28.84
C ASP A 243 -0.95 16.01 -28.85
N GLY A 244 -1.56 14.96 -28.28
CA GLY A 244 -3.01 14.74 -28.30
C GLY A 244 -3.53 14.17 -29.63
N LYS A 245 -2.67 13.90 -30.61
CA LYS A 245 -3.03 13.50 -31.98
C LYS A 245 -2.46 12.14 -32.34
N LYS A 246 -1.17 11.92 -32.11
CA LYS A 246 -0.49 10.64 -32.37
C LYS A 246 -0.41 9.85 -31.07
N TRP A 247 -0.86 8.60 -31.13
CA TRP A 247 -1.01 7.75 -29.95
C TRP A 247 -0.14 6.51 -30.07
N THR A 248 0.62 6.23 -29.01
CA THR A 248 1.29 4.94 -28.80
C THR A 248 0.40 4.07 -27.93
N ILE A 249 0.27 2.78 -28.26
CA ILE A 249 -0.66 1.85 -27.63
C ILE A 249 0.13 0.74 -26.95
N TYR A 250 -0.26 0.39 -25.73
CA TYR A 250 0.24 -0.75 -24.97
C TYR A 250 -0.94 -1.64 -24.55
N SER A 251 -0.75 -2.96 -24.65
CA SER A 251 -1.73 -3.94 -24.18
C SER A 251 -1.67 -4.05 -22.65
N LEU A 252 -2.83 -4.14 -22.00
CA LEU A 252 -2.97 -4.39 -20.56
C LEU A 252 -3.20 -5.87 -20.22
N SER A 253 -3.34 -6.74 -21.23
CA SER A 253 -3.74 -8.14 -21.03
C SER A 253 -2.73 -9.03 -20.31
N ALA A 254 -1.49 -8.57 -20.09
CA ALA A 254 -0.46 -9.39 -19.44
C ALA A 254 -0.64 -9.47 -17.91
N PRO A 255 -0.86 -8.35 -17.19
CA PRO A 255 -1.09 -8.38 -15.74
C PRO A 255 -2.57 -8.36 -15.28
N PHE A 256 -3.54 -8.13 -16.17
CA PHE A 256 -4.95 -7.95 -15.80
C PHE A 256 -5.86 -8.91 -16.56
N GLU A 257 -6.42 -9.89 -15.85
CA GLU A 257 -7.25 -10.95 -16.42
C GLU A 257 -8.75 -10.68 -16.21
N TYR A 258 -9.13 -10.08 -15.06
CA TYR A 258 -10.54 -9.93 -14.69
C TYR A 258 -11.05 -8.48 -14.74
N GLN A 259 -10.21 -7.50 -14.42
CA GLN A 259 -10.60 -6.09 -14.40
C GLN A 259 -9.59 -5.20 -15.11
N VAL A 260 -10.08 -4.29 -15.95
CA VAL A 260 -9.21 -3.27 -16.55
C VAL A 260 -8.89 -2.22 -15.49
N PRO A 261 -7.60 -1.89 -15.27
CA PRO A 261 -7.23 -0.86 -14.30
C PRO A 261 -7.84 0.49 -14.63
N ASN A 262 -8.27 1.17 -13.57
CA ASN A 262 -8.87 2.50 -13.60
C ASN A 262 -8.17 3.48 -12.65
N ILE A 263 -7.04 3.07 -12.07
CA ILE A 263 -6.17 3.88 -11.22
C ILE A 263 -4.73 3.72 -11.70
N MET A 264 -3.98 4.83 -11.71
CA MET A 264 -2.58 4.84 -12.09
C MET A 264 -1.83 6.03 -11.51
N GLU A 265 -0.55 5.83 -11.24
CA GLU A 265 0.39 6.85 -10.76
C GLU A 265 1.82 6.56 -11.26
N PHE A 266 2.66 7.58 -11.31
CA PHE A 266 4.08 7.43 -11.68
C PHE A 266 4.99 7.54 -10.46
N ASP A 267 5.94 6.62 -10.34
CA ASP A 267 7.02 6.75 -9.35
C ASP A 267 8.09 7.77 -9.80
N SER A 268 9.01 8.10 -8.90
CA SER A 268 10.09 9.05 -9.19
C SER A 268 11.04 8.56 -10.30
N LYS A 269 11.19 7.23 -10.42
CA LYS A 269 11.98 6.56 -11.46
C LYS A 269 11.28 6.58 -12.83
N GLY A 270 10.00 6.93 -12.88
CA GLY A 270 9.20 7.04 -14.10
C GLY A 270 8.50 5.74 -14.51
N ASN A 271 8.41 4.75 -13.63
CA ASN A 271 7.56 3.60 -13.86
C ASN A 271 6.10 3.98 -13.60
N LEU A 272 5.22 3.48 -14.46
CA LEU A 272 3.79 3.62 -14.31
C LEU A 272 3.27 2.47 -13.46
N TRP A 273 2.71 2.79 -12.30
CA TRP A 273 1.96 1.85 -11.47
C TRP A 273 0.49 1.96 -11.81
N VAL A 274 -0.17 0.82 -11.96
CA VAL A 274 -1.62 0.74 -12.19
C VAL A 274 -2.21 -0.35 -11.30
N ALA A 275 -3.48 -0.22 -10.94
CA ALA A 275 -4.14 -1.23 -10.10
C ALA A 275 -5.61 -1.44 -10.48
N ALA A 276 -6.09 -2.65 -10.21
CA ALA A 276 -7.47 -3.11 -10.43
C ALA A 276 -7.74 -4.31 -9.49
N ASP A 277 -7.89 -5.51 -10.03
CA ASP A 277 -7.84 -6.79 -9.31
C ASP A 277 -6.43 -7.18 -8.87
N ARG A 278 -5.40 -6.55 -9.46
CA ARG A 278 -3.98 -6.71 -9.09
C ARG A 278 -3.30 -5.35 -9.09
N VAL A 279 -2.05 -5.31 -8.65
CA VAL A 279 -1.17 -4.15 -8.86
C VAL A 279 -0.14 -4.51 -9.91
N ALA A 280 0.17 -3.60 -10.83
CA ALA A 280 1.20 -3.82 -11.83
C ALA A 280 2.05 -2.58 -12.06
N LYS A 281 3.35 -2.80 -12.30
CA LYS A 281 4.34 -1.79 -12.67
C LYS A 281 4.69 -1.94 -14.13
N PHE A 282 4.72 -0.83 -14.87
CA PHE A 282 5.13 -0.74 -16.26
C PHE A 282 6.32 0.20 -16.43
N GLU A 283 7.40 -0.30 -17.02
CA GLU A 283 8.63 0.46 -17.26
C GLU A 283 8.46 1.38 -18.49
N ALA A 284 7.64 2.42 -18.33
CA ALA A 284 7.13 3.28 -19.40
C ALA A 284 8.21 3.92 -20.28
N PHE A 285 9.39 4.17 -19.72
CA PHE A 285 10.52 4.84 -20.37
C PHE A 285 11.74 3.94 -20.57
N ALA A 286 11.62 2.63 -20.39
CA ALA A 286 12.70 1.69 -20.74
C ALA A 286 13.05 1.79 -22.24
N THR A 287 14.34 1.70 -22.56
CA THR A 287 14.86 1.77 -23.93
C THR A 287 14.75 0.44 -24.66
N GLY A 288 14.53 0.48 -25.98
CA GLY A 288 14.42 -0.73 -26.82
C GLY A 288 13.13 -1.53 -26.57
N ASN A 289 13.22 -2.86 -26.67
CA ASN A 289 12.10 -3.78 -26.42
C ASN A 289 11.92 -4.12 -24.92
N ASN A 290 12.61 -3.42 -24.02
CA ASN A 290 12.65 -3.74 -22.59
C ASN A 290 11.44 -3.24 -21.79
N LYS A 291 10.41 -2.69 -22.45
CA LYS A 291 9.19 -2.26 -21.75
C LYS A 291 8.43 -3.47 -21.23
N LYS A 292 8.51 -3.68 -19.92
CA LYS A 292 7.96 -4.85 -19.25
C LYS A 292 6.87 -4.47 -18.24
N TRP A 293 5.89 -5.35 -18.13
CA TRP A 293 4.94 -5.38 -17.02
C TRP A 293 5.47 -6.30 -15.92
N THR A 294 5.46 -5.82 -14.68
CA THR A 294 5.70 -6.62 -13.47
C THR A 294 4.43 -6.62 -12.65
N GLU A 295 3.94 -7.80 -12.33
CA GLU A 295 2.69 -7.99 -11.59
C GLU A 295 2.96 -8.23 -10.10
N PHE A 296 2.07 -7.72 -9.26
CA PHE A 296 2.05 -7.90 -7.82
C PHE A 296 0.64 -8.33 -7.42
N GLY A 297 0.46 -9.65 -7.23
CA GLY A 297 -0.78 -10.27 -6.76
C GLY A 297 -0.60 -10.90 -5.39
N GLU A 298 -1.37 -11.96 -5.11
CA GLU A 298 -1.35 -12.66 -3.82
C GLU A 298 0.04 -13.15 -3.42
N LYS A 299 0.84 -13.62 -4.39
CA LYS A 299 2.23 -14.09 -4.16
C LYS A 299 3.16 -12.96 -3.72
N GLN A 300 2.83 -11.73 -4.05
CA GLN A 300 3.57 -10.52 -3.65
C GLN A 300 2.83 -9.81 -2.50
N GLY A 301 1.97 -10.50 -1.75
CA GLY A 301 1.31 -9.96 -0.55
C GLY A 301 0.09 -9.07 -0.82
N PHE A 302 -0.24 -8.76 -2.08
CA PHE A 302 -1.45 -8.02 -2.40
C PHE A 302 -2.66 -8.98 -2.45
N GLN A 303 -3.36 -9.10 -1.32
CA GLN A 303 -4.45 -10.06 -1.12
C GLN A 303 -5.85 -9.43 -1.31
N SER A 304 -6.01 -8.61 -2.34
CA SER A 304 -7.28 -7.98 -2.71
C SER A 304 -7.53 -8.11 -4.21
N ASN A 305 -8.81 -8.23 -4.58
CA ASN A 305 -9.27 -8.26 -5.98
C ASN A 305 -9.98 -6.96 -6.39
N SER A 306 -9.92 -5.92 -5.55
CA SER A 306 -10.58 -4.64 -5.80
C SER A 306 -9.77 -3.50 -5.20
N ALA A 307 -8.85 -2.95 -5.99
CA ALA A 307 -8.12 -1.73 -5.68
C ALA A 307 -8.96 -0.51 -6.06
N LEU A 308 -9.09 0.44 -5.11
CA LEU A 308 -9.90 1.64 -5.25
C LEU A 308 -9.05 2.91 -5.39
N SER A 309 -7.86 2.91 -4.79
CA SER A 309 -6.96 4.06 -4.81
C SER A 309 -5.50 3.63 -4.82
N LEU A 310 -4.67 4.47 -5.42
CA LEU A 310 -3.23 4.29 -5.54
C LEU A 310 -2.57 5.64 -5.29
N ALA A 311 -1.52 5.67 -4.48
CA ALA A 311 -0.66 6.83 -4.33
C ALA A 311 0.79 6.39 -4.17
N ILE A 312 1.70 7.26 -4.60
CA ILE A 312 3.14 7.06 -4.45
C ILE A 312 3.66 8.20 -3.60
N ASP A 313 4.28 7.87 -2.48
CA ASP A 313 4.81 8.87 -1.57
C ASP A 313 6.21 9.34 -2.01
N LYS A 314 6.76 10.35 -1.34
CA LYS A 314 8.06 10.93 -1.72
C LYS A 314 9.24 9.99 -1.53
N ASN A 315 9.05 8.89 -0.80
CA ASN A 315 10.05 7.85 -0.61
C ASN A 315 9.90 6.74 -1.66
N ASP A 316 9.01 6.91 -2.64
CA ASP A 316 8.58 5.89 -3.62
C ASP A 316 7.88 4.68 -3.01
N ASN A 317 7.33 4.79 -1.79
CA ASN A 317 6.45 3.76 -1.27
C ASN A 317 5.14 3.75 -2.07
N ILE A 318 4.63 2.56 -2.37
CA ILE A 318 3.42 2.38 -3.15
C ILE A 318 2.27 2.05 -2.20
N TRP A 319 1.31 2.96 -2.09
CA TRP A 319 0.15 2.83 -1.22
C TRP A 319 -1.08 2.45 -2.04
N VAL A 320 -1.79 1.41 -1.64
CA VAL A 320 -2.96 0.89 -2.36
C VAL A 320 -4.14 0.72 -1.41
N GLY A 321 -5.19 1.50 -1.63
CA GLY A 321 -6.44 1.36 -0.90
C GLY A 321 -7.38 0.39 -1.61
N THR A 322 -8.10 -0.42 -0.85
CA THR A 322 -8.93 -1.50 -1.39
C THR A 322 -10.38 -1.41 -0.88
N GLU A 323 -11.28 -2.12 -1.54
CA GLU A 323 -12.71 -2.14 -1.17
C GLU A 323 -13.01 -2.98 0.08
N GLY A 324 -12.23 -4.02 0.37
CA GLY A 324 -12.58 -4.95 1.46
C GLY A 324 -11.39 -5.51 2.25
N ARG A 325 -10.19 -5.00 2.00
CA ARG A 325 -8.94 -5.47 2.62
C ARG A 325 -8.08 -4.32 3.15
N GLY A 326 -8.68 -3.15 3.34
CA GLY A 326 -7.99 -2.01 3.94
C GLY A 326 -6.96 -1.37 3.02
N LEU A 327 -5.89 -0.90 3.63
CA LEU A 327 -4.76 -0.24 3.00
C LEU A 327 -3.60 -1.23 2.90
N PHE A 328 -2.88 -1.21 1.79
CA PHE A 328 -1.61 -1.90 1.62
C PHE A 328 -0.51 -0.88 1.33
N VAL A 329 0.71 -1.21 1.74
CA VAL A 329 1.92 -0.47 1.35
C VAL A 329 3.00 -1.42 0.88
N ARG A 330 3.67 -1.05 -0.21
CA ARG A 330 4.98 -1.61 -0.57
C ARG A 330 6.03 -0.56 -0.23
N VAL A 331 6.84 -0.84 0.79
CA VAL A 331 7.91 0.04 1.23
C VAL A 331 9.07 -0.02 0.24
N ASN A 332 9.56 1.14 -0.20
CA ASN A 332 10.74 1.28 -1.03
C ASN A 332 11.96 1.47 -0.14
N TYR A 333 12.93 0.57 -0.29
CA TYR A 333 14.17 0.57 0.47
C TYR A 333 15.23 1.37 -0.30
N PRO A 334 15.83 2.42 0.27
CA PRO A 334 16.83 3.22 -0.43
C PRO A 334 18.12 2.42 -0.67
N GLU A 335 18.64 2.47 -1.90
CA GLU A 335 19.87 1.79 -2.37
C GLU A 335 21.16 2.18 -1.58
N LYS A 336 21.12 3.18 -0.69
CA LYS A 336 22.29 3.58 0.11
C LYS A 336 22.64 2.62 1.25
N LEU A 337 21.71 1.77 1.67
CA LEU A 337 22.01 0.72 2.65
C LEU A 337 22.84 -0.39 1.99
N THR A 338 22.54 -0.74 0.73
CA THR A 338 23.21 -1.82 0.01
C THR A 338 24.70 -1.56 -0.29
N GLU A 339 25.13 -0.32 -0.58
CA GLU A 339 26.56 -0.02 -0.85
C GLU A 339 27.45 -0.02 0.42
N LYS A 340 26.87 0.26 1.59
CA LYS A 340 27.59 0.16 2.86
C LYS A 340 27.76 -1.31 3.27
N GLU A 341 26.84 -2.16 2.83
CA GLU A 341 26.77 -3.60 3.13
C GLU A 341 27.67 -4.43 2.18
N GLU A 342 27.77 -4.10 0.89
CA GLU A 342 28.68 -4.78 -0.07
C GLU A 342 30.17 -4.64 0.32
N ASN A 343 30.57 -3.48 0.84
CA ASN A 343 31.92 -3.28 1.38
C ASN A 343 32.18 -4.12 2.64
N THR A 344 31.11 -4.48 3.36
CA THR A 344 31.17 -5.28 4.58
C THR A 344 31.23 -6.79 4.26
N GLU A 345 30.59 -7.23 3.16
CA GLU A 345 30.69 -8.62 2.65
C GLU A 345 32.12 -8.99 2.23
N GLN A 346 32.85 -8.08 1.55
CA GLN A 346 34.24 -8.32 1.16
C GLN A 346 35.21 -8.45 2.34
N GLU A 347 34.93 -7.78 3.46
CA GLU A 347 35.71 -7.93 4.69
C GLU A 347 35.43 -9.28 5.39
N ILE A 348 34.25 -9.86 5.22
CA ILE A 348 33.79 -11.03 5.98
C ILE A 348 34.07 -12.37 5.29
N GLU A 349 34.10 -12.42 3.94
CA GLU A 349 34.60 -13.58 3.20
C GLU A 349 36.08 -13.90 3.50
N SER A 350 36.82 -12.97 4.10
CA SER A 350 38.22 -13.16 4.50
C SER A 350 38.42 -13.92 5.83
N ILE A 351 37.35 -14.17 6.59
CA ILE A 351 37.41 -14.82 7.91
C ILE A 351 36.91 -16.27 7.77
N ALA A 352 37.82 -17.17 7.42
CA ALA A 352 37.58 -18.61 7.38
C ALA A 352 37.52 -19.22 8.79
N ASP A 353 36.32 -19.63 9.23
CA ASP A 353 35.98 -20.96 9.77
C ASP A 353 34.51 -20.95 10.23
N LEU A 354 33.63 -21.57 9.44
CA LEU A 354 32.16 -21.49 9.58
C LEU A 354 31.54 -22.63 10.42
N ASP A 355 32.34 -23.58 10.90
CA ASP A 355 31.80 -24.78 11.55
C ASP A 355 31.59 -24.66 13.07
N GLU A 356 32.05 -23.58 13.73
CA GLU A 356 31.85 -23.35 15.17
C GLU A 356 30.58 -22.52 15.52
N LEU A 357 29.79 -22.07 14.53
CA LEU A 357 28.73 -21.06 14.72
C LEU A 357 27.28 -21.60 14.75
N LYS A 358 27.08 -22.91 14.89
CA LYS A 358 25.74 -23.55 14.83
C LYS A 358 25.03 -23.74 16.18
N GLU A 359 25.47 -23.11 17.26
CA GLU A 359 24.72 -23.14 18.53
C GLU A 359 23.78 -21.93 18.66
N GLU A 360 22.49 -22.15 18.38
CA GLU A 360 21.40 -21.22 18.71
C GLU A 360 21.38 -20.95 20.23
N LYS A 361 21.49 -19.68 20.66
CA LYS A 361 21.31 -19.31 22.08
C LYS A 361 19.88 -19.58 22.54
N ASN A 362 19.76 -20.07 23.77
CA ASN A 362 18.52 -20.55 24.37
C ASN A 362 17.67 -19.38 24.91
N LEU A 363 16.35 -19.57 24.95
CA LEU A 363 15.32 -18.57 25.34
C LEU A 363 15.62 -17.89 26.69
N SER A 364 16.17 -18.65 27.64
CA SER A 364 16.57 -18.20 28.97
C SER A 364 17.66 -17.12 28.97
N ASP A 365 18.55 -17.10 27.97
CA ASP A 365 19.63 -16.10 27.89
C ASP A 365 19.14 -14.73 27.41
N LEU A 366 18.11 -14.71 26.55
CA LEU A 366 17.51 -13.47 26.03
C LEU A 366 16.62 -12.78 27.07
N LEU A 367 15.89 -13.57 27.87
CA LEU A 367 14.96 -13.07 28.89
C LEU A 367 15.65 -12.54 30.15
N ASN A 368 16.94 -12.85 30.35
CA ASN A 368 17.75 -12.39 31.48
C ASN A 368 18.55 -11.09 31.21
N THR A 369 18.37 -10.45 30.05
CA THR A 369 19.07 -9.20 29.72
C THR A 369 18.40 -8.01 30.44
N GLU A 370 19.15 -7.27 31.27
CA GLU A 370 18.60 -6.23 32.17
C GLU A 370 18.23 -4.89 31.50
N GLU A 371 18.51 -4.70 30.21
CA GLU A 371 18.23 -3.43 29.50
C GLU A 371 17.14 -3.59 28.42
N ILE A 372 15.98 -2.98 28.65
CA ILE A 372 14.79 -2.99 27.77
C ILE A 372 15.09 -2.35 26.40
N GLU A 373 16.00 -1.36 26.34
CA GLU A 373 16.42 -0.74 25.08
C GLU A 373 17.15 -1.71 24.13
N THR A 374 17.76 -2.78 24.67
CA THR A 374 18.50 -3.78 23.88
C THR A 374 17.64 -4.90 23.28
N ILE A 375 16.32 -4.96 23.52
CA ILE A 375 15.43 -6.04 23.03
C ILE A 375 14.51 -5.56 21.89
N LYS A 376 14.42 -4.25 21.68
CA LYS A 376 13.61 -3.63 20.61
C LYS A 376 14.07 -4.10 19.23
N GLY A 377 13.13 -4.51 18.37
CA GLY A 377 13.41 -5.03 17.03
C GLY A 377 14.04 -6.43 16.99
N LYS A 378 14.28 -7.08 18.13
CA LYS A 378 14.80 -8.46 18.15
C LYS A 378 13.68 -9.47 17.94
N LYS A 379 13.88 -10.35 16.97
CA LYS A 379 13.00 -11.50 16.73
C LYS A 379 13.36 -12.63 17.70
N LEU A 380 12.40 -13.04 18.51
CA LEU A 380 12.53 -14.20 19.40
C LEU A 380 11.80 -15.38 18.78
N ARG A 381 12.57 -16.36 18.37
CA ARG A 381 12.01 -17.61 17.88
C ARG A 381 11.56 -18.45 19.07
N LEU A 382 10.28 -18.37 19.42
CA LEU A 382 9.70 -19.38 20.30
C LEU A 382 9.62 -20.71 19.55
N LYS A 383 10.02 -21.81 20.17
CA LYS A 383 9.98 -23.14 19.57
C LYS A 383 8.63 -23.81 19.80
N VAL A 384 7.51 -23.08 19.71
CA VAL A 384 6.17 -23.68 19.83
C VAL A 384 5.86 -24.47 18.55
N GLN A 385 5.92 -25.80 18.65
CA GLN A 385 5.60 -26.70 17.54
C GLN A 385 4.15 -27.21 17.63
N PHE A 386 3.55 -27.45 16.47
CA PHE A 386 2.17 -27.94 16.37
C PHE A 386 2.09 -29.27 15.63
N LYS A 387 1.20 -30.16 16.10
CA LYS A 387 0.85 -31.39 15.37
C LYS A 387 0.31 -31.06 13.97
N THR A 388 0.46 -31.99 13.04
CA THR A 388 -0.02 -31.83 11.65
C THR A 388 -1.51 -31.47 11.64
N ALA A 389 -1.89 -30.44 10.89
CA ALA A 389 -3.28 -29.97 10.75
C ALA A 389 -3.99 -29.59 12.06
N LYS A 390 -3.24 -29.30 13.13
CA LYS A 390 -3.78 -28.82 14.41
C LYS A 390 -3.19 -27.47 14.79
N ALA A 391 -3.96 -26.73 15.57
CA ALA A 391 -3.56 -25.48 16.21
C ALA A 391 -3.43 -25.61 17.73
N ASP A 392 -3.81 -26.74 18.33
CA ASP A 392 -3.67 -26.98 19.77
C ASP A 392 -2.21 -26.84 20.22
N ILE A 393 -1.96 -26.01 21.23
CA ILE A 393 -0.67 -25.89 21.91
C ILE A 393 -0.41 -27.20 22.67
N LEU A 394 0.75 -27.82 22.48
CA LEU A 394 1.11 -29.02 23.22
C LEU A 394 1.58 -28.65 24.64
N PRO A 395 1.27 -29.46 25.67
CA PRO A 395 1.66 -29.17 27.06
C PRO A 395 3.17 -28.91 27.26
N GLU A 396 4.01 -29.54 26.45
CA GLU A 396 5.48 -29.37 26.45
C GLU A 396 5.94 -27.94 26.08
N TYR A 397 5.09 -27.11 25.45
CA TYR A 397 5.40 -25.72 25.12
C TYR A 397 4.78 -24.69 26.07
N GLU A 398 4.01 -25.15 27.07
CA GLU A 398 3.41 -24.24 28.05
C GLU A 398 4.46 -23.55 28.93
N GLU A 399 5.57 -24.22 29.24
CA GLU A 399 6.66 -23.65 30.05
C GLU A 399 7.29 -22.44 29.33
N GLU A 400 7.67 -22.60 28.07
CA GLU A 400 8.22 -21.54 27.21
C GLU A 400 7.24 -20.36 27.03
N LEU A 401 5.93 -20.64 26.90
CA LEU A 401 4.92 -19.58 26.85
C LEU A 401 4.72 -18.87 28.20
N ASN A 402 4.84 -19.58 29.32
CA ASN A 402 4.77 -18.97 30.65
C ASN A 402 5.99 -18.07 30.91
N GLU A 403 7.18 -18.40 30.40
CA GLU A 403 8.35 -17.50 30.45
C GLU A 403 8.08 -16.19 29.69
N LEU A 404 7.48 -16.28 28.49
CA LEU A 404 7.05 -15.09 27.74
C LEU A 404 6.01 -14.27 28.54
N VAL A 405 5.05 -14.91 29.21
CA VAL A 405 4.07 -14.22 30.07
C VAL A 405 4.77 -13.46 31.20
N ILE A 406 5.73 -14.10 31.90
CA ILE A 406 6.49 -13.46 32.97
C ILE A 406 7.22 -12.23 32.44
N PHE A 407 7.89 -12.37 31.29
CA PHE A 407 8.60 -11.27 30.64
C PHE A 407 7.67 -10.11 30.24
N MET A 408 6.53 -10.41 29.61
CA MET A 408 5.57 -9.38 29.20
C MET A 408 4.91 -8.68 30.39
N ASN A 409 4.70 -9.38 31.51
CA ASN A 409 4.19 -8.77 32.74
C ASN A 409 5.23 -7.86 33.41
N LYS A 410 6.51 -8.22 33.38
CA LYS A 410 7.60 -7.38 33.87
C LYS A 410 7.78 -6.12 32.99
N ASN A 411 7.52 -6.22 31.69
CA ASN A 411 7.72 -5.16 30.72
C ASN A 411 6.39 -4.70 30.12
N THR A 412 5.61 -3.92 30.86
CA THR A 412 4.19 -3.60 30.52
C THR A 412 3.99 -2.83 29.22
N GLU A 413 5.03 -2.16 28.71
CA GLU A 413 4.97 -1.37 27.48
C GLU A 413 5.22 -2.21 26.22
N ILE A 414 5.95 -3.33 26.32
CA ILE A 414 6.33 -4.15 25.17
C ILE A 414 5.08 -4.76 24.52
N ARG A 415 5.01 -4.71 23.20
CA ARG A 415 4.03 -5.46 22.41
C ARG A 415 4.72 -6.60 21.66
N ILE A 416 3.94 -7.54 21.17
CA ILE A 416 4.46 -8.64 20.37
C ILE A 416 3.62 -8.88 19.11
N LEU A 417 4.29 -9.32 18.04
CA LEU A 417 3.70 -9.91 16.85
C LEU A 417 3.99 -11.41 16.84
N ILE A 418 2.94 -12.21 16.74
CA ILE A 418 2.99 -13.68 16.68
C ILE A 418 2.83 -14.10 15.21
N GLU A 419 3.87 -14.68 14.63
CA GLU A 419 3.89 -15.16 13.26
C GLU A 419 3.62 -16.67 13.21
N GLY A 420 2.56 -17.10 12.55
CA GLY A 420 2.25 -18.51 12.35
C GLY A 420 2.77 -19.04 11.02
N HIS A 421 3.31 -20.26 11.03
CA HIS A 421 3.85 -20.92 9.84
C HIS A 421 3.35 -22.36 9.68
N THR A 422 3.28 -22.80 8.43
CA THR A 422 3.00 -24.20 8.06
C THR A 422 4.10 -24.73 7.14
N ALA A 423 4.07 -26.04 6.87
CA ALA A 423 4.98 -26.64 5.90
C ALA A 423 4.64 -26.14 4.48
N PRO A 424 5.63 -26.01 3.58
CA PRO A 424 5.42 -25.53 2.20
C PRO A 424 4.70 -26.54 1.29
N VAL A 425 4.03 -27.55 1.86
CA VAL A 425 3.40 -28.65 1.14
C VAL A 425 1.89 -28.67 1.40
N GLY A 426 1.10 -29.03 0.40
CA GLY A 426 -0.37 -29.11 0.49
C GLY A 426 -1.09 -27.88 -0.07
N ASN A 427 -2.35 -27.70 0.32
CA ASN A 427 -3.19 -26.62 -0.18
C ASN A 427 -2.83 -25.28 0.50
N ALA A 428 -2.45 -24.29 -0.30
CA ALA A 428 -1.98 -22.99 0.19
C ALA A 428 -3.02 -22.24 1.04
N GLN A 429 -4.29 -22.26 0.66
CA GLN A 429 -5.36 -21.59 1.40
C GLN A 429 -5.57 -22.25 2.78
N LYS A 430 -5.64 -23.59 2.82
CA LYS A 430 -5.74 -24.31 4.11
C LYS A 430 -4.51 -24.11 4.99
N ASN A 431 -3.33 -23.99 4.37
CA ASN A 431 -2.08 -23.73 5.07
C ASN A 431 -2.03 -22.31 5.65
N GLN A 432 -2.62 -21.34 4.94
CA GLN A 432 -2.79 -19.97 5.41
C GLN A 432 -3.73 -19.92 6.63
N GLU A 433 -4.94 -20.47 6.49
CA GLU A 433 -5.93 -20.56 7.57
C GLU A 433 -5.34 -21.27 8.81
N LEU A 434 -4.63 -22.38 8.61
CA LEU A 434 -3.98 -23.12 9.69
C LEU A 434 -2.86 -22.32 10.37
N SER A 435 -2.10 -21.53 9.61
CA SER A 435 -1.05 -20.67 10.18
C SER A 435 -1.63 -19.53 11.01
N GLU A 436 -2.74 -18.92 10.57
CA GLU A 436 -3.47 -17.89 11.31
C GLU A 436 -4.10 -18.44 12.59
N GLN A 437 -4.67 -19.66 12.52
CA GLN A 437 -5.21 -20.36 13.68
C GLN A 437 -4.13 -20.61 14.73
N ARG A 438 -2.94 -21.10 14.33
CA ARG A 438 -1.82 -21.34 15.25
C ARG A 438 -1.34 -20.08 15.96
N ALA A 439 -1.18 -18.98 15.21
CA ALA A 439 -0.83 -17.70 15.82
C ALA A 439 -1.92 -17.24 16.80
N SER A 440 -3.19 -17.43 16.44
CA SER A 440 -4.34 -17.08 17.28
C SER A 440 -4.42 -17.90 18.57
N GLU A 441 -4.09 -19.19 18.53
CA GLU A 441 -4.07 -20.05 19.72
C GLU A 441 -3.01 -19.58 20.72
N VAL A 442 -1.80 -19.25 20.25
CA VAL A 442 -0.74 -18.69 21.12
C VAL A 442 -1.18 -17.35 21.72
N ARG A 443 -1.79 -16.48 20.91
CA ARG A 443 -2.37 -15.23 21.42
C ARG A 443 -3.42 -15.47 22.51
N ASN A 444 -4.34 -16.40 22.28
CA ASN A 444 -5.42 -16.70 23.24
C ASN A 444 -4.85 -17.24 24.55
N TYR A 445 -3.82 -18.10 24.49
CA TYR A 445 -3.10 -18.57 25.67
C TYR A 445 -2.53 -17.42 26.49
N LEU A 446 -1.80 -16.49 25.87
CA LEU A 446 -1.19 -15.35 26.57
C LEU A 446 -2.26 -14.41 27.18
N ILE A 447 -3.39 -14.21 26.49
CA ILE A 447 -4.52 -13.43 27.01
C ILE A 447 -5.14 -14.10 28.23
N GLN A 448 -5.35 -15.42 28.18
CA GLN A 448 -5.87 -16.19 29.31
C GLN A 448 -4.95 -16.10 30.54
N LYS A 449 -3.64 -15.94 30.32
CA LYS A 449 -2.62 -15.74 31.36
C LYS A 449 -2.48 -14.29 31.83
N GLY A 450 -3.32 -13.37 31.33
CA GLY A 450 -3.43 -12.00 31.82
C GLY A 450 -2.71 -10.93 31.00
N ILE A 451 -2.10 -11.29 29.86
CA ILE A 451 -1.53 -10.29 28.95
C ILE A 451 -2.66 -9.56 28.22
N SER A 452 -2.65 -8.23 28.26
CA SER A 452 -3.65 -7.42 27.58
C SER A 452 -3.70 -7.73 26.08
N GLN A 453 -4.89 -7.96 25.56
CA GLN A 453 -5.15 -8.23 24.15
C GLN A 453 -4.49 -7.20 23.20
N ASN A 454 -4.41 -5.94 23.63
CA ASN A 454 -3.84 -4.84 22.86
C ASN A 454 -2.32 -4.90 22.68
N ARG A 455 -1.65 -5.81 23.39
CA ARG A 455 -0.20 -6.01 23.35
C ARG A 455 0.20 -7.18 22.45
N ILE A 456 -0.74 -7.85 21.79
CA ILE A 456 -0.49 -9.07 21.02
C ILE A 456 -1.18 -8.99 19.66
N ARG A 457 -0.39 -9.00 18.59
CA ARG A 457 -0.84 -9.15 17.19
C ARG A 457 -0.52 -10.55 16.67
N THR A 458 -1.26 -10.98 15.65
CA THR A 458 -1.05 -12.28 15.00
C THR A 458 -1.06 -12.11 13.48
N VAL A 459 -0.17 -12.82 12.78
CA VAL A 459 -0.15 -12.93 11.31
C VAL A 459 0.13 -14.38 10.94
N GLY A 460 -0.61 -14.94 9.98
CA GLY A 460 -0.27 -16.22 9.37
C GLY A 460 0.48 -16.02 8.05
N TYR A 461 1.53 -16.81 7.80
CA TYR A 461 2.28 -16.78 6.55
C TYR A 461 2.10 -18.03 5.68
N GLY A 462 1.27 -18.98 6.13
CA GLY A 462 1.14 -20.28 5.50
C GLY A 462 2.50 -20.97 5.33
N GLY A 463 2.66 -21.65 4.19
CA GLY A 463 3.90 -22.32 3.82
C GLY A 463 4.93 -21.43 3.11
N ASN A 464 4.69 -20.11 3.05
CA ASN A 464 5.42 -19.20 2.16
C ASN A 464 6.77 -18.73 2.74
N ARG A 465 7.04 -19.01 4.02
CA ARG A 465 8.30 -18.68 4.71
C ARG A 465 8.93 -19.94 5.34
N PRO A 466 9.37 -20.92 4.53
CA PRO A 466 9.99 -22.13 5.05
C PRO A 466 11.40 -21.82 5.58
N ILE A 467 11.73 -22.40 6.72
CA ILE A 467 13.08 -22.37 7.32
C ILE A 467 13.92 -23.56 6.89
N SER A 468 13.29 -24.65 6.46
CA SER A 468 13.98 -25.79 5.84
C SER A 468 13.09 -26.41 4.78
N THR A 469 13.67 -26.71 3.62
CA THR A 469 13.02 -27.46 2.53
C THR A 469 13.44 -28.93 2.52
N ASN A 470 14.33 -29.35 3.44
CA ASN A 470 14.75 -30.73 3.59
C ASN A 470 13.58 -31.58 4.14
N PRO A 471 13.22 -32.71 3.48
CA PRO A 471 12.17 -33.61 3.94
C PRO A 471 12.30 -34.07 5.40
N GLU A 472 13.53 -34.23 5.92
CA GLU A 472 13.79 -34.68 7.29
C GLU A 472 13.48 -33.61 8.34
N GLN A 473 13.57 -32.33 7.95
CA GLN A 473 13.39 -31.15 8.81
C GLN A 473 12.09 -30.38 8.51
N ILE A 474 11.27 -30.85 7.57
CA ILE A 474 10.05 -30.16 7.13
C ILE A 474 9.05 -29.91 8.27
N LYS A 475 9.16 -30.69 9.36
CA LYS A 475 8.37 -30.51 10.58
C LYS A 475 8.65 -29.20 11.30
N GLU A 476 9.87 -28.67 11.21
CA GLU A 476 10.30 -27.43 11.86
C GLU A 476 9.64 -26.18 11.25
N ASN A 477 9.09 -26.28 10.04
CA ASN A 477 8.27 -25.21 9.45
C ASN A 477 6.92 -25.02 10.15
N ARG A 478 6.46 -26.00 10.95
CA ARG A 478 5.19 -25.94 11.69
C ARG A 478 5.41 -25.28 13.04
N ARG A 479 5.65 -23.97 12.98
CA ARG A 479 6.10 -23.16 14.13
C ARG A 479 5.28 -21.89 14.29
N VAL A 480 5.44 -21.27 15.44
CA VAL A 480 5.07 -19.88 15.70
C VAL A 480 6.31 -19.11 16.14
N GLU A 481 6.51 -17.90 15.63
CA GLU A 481 7.62 -17.02 16.03
C GLU A 481 7.07 -15.77 16.70
N VAL A 482 7.82 -15.20 17.65
CA VAL A 482 7.39 -13.99 18.38
C VAL A 482 8.37 -12.85 18.11
N ILE A 483 7.84 -11.72 17.66
CA ILE A 483 8.62 -10.53 17.40
C ILE A 483 8.24 -9.50 18.47
N PHE A 484 9.21 -8.97 19.21
CA PHE A 484 8.96 -7.88 20.14
C PHE A 484 8.85 -6.57 19.35
N VAL A 485 7.72 -5.88 19.50
CA VAL A 485 7.35 -4.65 18.79
C VAL A 485 6.99 -3.55 19.80
N ASP A 486 7.07 -2.29 19.36
CA ASP A 486 6.85 -1.10 20.20
C ASP A 486 5.45 -0.99 20.85
#